data_AF-A0AB36HQP5-F1
#
_entry.id   AF-A0AB36HQP5-F1
#
_cell.length_a   1.000
_cell.length_b   1.000
_cell.length_c   1.000
_cell.angle_alpha   90.00
_cell.angle_beta   90.00
_cell.angle_gamma   90.00
#
_symmetry.space_group_name_H-M   'P 1'
#
loop_
_entity.id
_entity.type
_entity.pdbx_description
1 polymer ?
#
loop_
_entity_poly.entity_id
_entity_poly.type
_entity_poly.pdbx_seq_one_letter_code
_entity_poly.pdbx_strand_id
1 'polypeptide(L)'
;MPNENADSALSNAHIGLLRLLSNKYVGTDFDLEQYGFSNQLKSASFREIIETVAILGSSLLSYANLDGRCYHQLSVDKIVSHVAVSADALANWPNGFISHIGKLFFPAEDYSALSCVGYSLEKLYQFSLDHQDRIPVVFAGFEAYLHSVAGEAPVVSPKTITPRSGRHKWLVCAADAREWLRVSREHFDRLIKEGHLKTVTFRRGGTVNRLLTHESIDAYLDLKSRLISIGAAANMLSISLHTLKTLVDAGFLRPFHSPDLDGNHCWRFDEEVVAGFLHELEETAKKCSILPVQLVAAVQKYNKQGLSYVRMLKMIKKGEIELLMYSQKERGFLKFGVDPEVLQKLFSDERQFLQPKPVPEWHRRTGLFNG
;
A
#
# COMPACT_ATOMS: atom_id res chain seq x y z
N MET A 1 -23.57 -46.45 18.56
CA MET A 1 -24.03 -46.00 19.88
C MET A 1 -22.82 -45.77 20.77
N PRO A 2 -22.32 -44.53 20.88
CA PRO A 2 -21.55 -44.11 22.04
C PRO A 2 -22.19 -42.88 22.72
N ASN A 3 -22.49 -43.06 24.00
CA ASN A 3 -22.66 -42.11 25.11
C ASN A 3 -23.16 -40.68 24.82
N GLU A 4 -24.46 -40.51 25.04
CA GLU A 4 -25.04 -39.36 25.74
C GLU A 4 -24.42 -39.23 27.17
N ASN A 5 -24.46 -38.01 27.72
CA ASN A 5 -23.86 -37.55 28.99
C ASN A 5 -22.41 -37.04 28.90
N ALA A 6 -22.22 -35.94 28.16
CA ALA A 6 -21.33 -34.88 28.63
C ALA A 6 -22.24 -33.76 29.19
N ASP A 7 -22.34 -33.66 30.51
CA ASP A 7 -22.98 -32.54 31.19
C ASP A 7 -22.43 -31.23 30.63
N SER A 8 -23.32 -30.46 30.00
CA SER A 8 -23.01 -29.18 29.36
C SER A 8 -22.73 -28.11 30.42
N ALA A 9 -21.53 -28.12 30.99
CA ALA A 9 -21.07 -27.01 31.83
C ALA A 9 -21.12 -25.72 30.99
N LEU A 10 -21.95 -24.75 31.42
CA LEU A 10 -22.02 -23.43 30.79
C LEU A 10 -20.62 -22.80 30.77
N SER A 11 -20.20 -22.27 29.62
CA SER A 11 -18.87 -21.65 29.50
C SER A 11 -18.76 -20.44 30.44
N ASN A 12 -17.53 -20.11 30.86
CA ASN A 12 -17.30 -18.91 31.68
C ASN A 12 -17.82 -17.64 31.01
N ALA A 13 -17.73 -17.55 29.68
CA ALA A 13 -18.31 -16.44 28.91
C ALA A 13 -19.84 -16.41 29.04
N HIS A 14 -20.51 -17.56 28.94
CA HIS A 14 -21.95 -17.69 29.11
C HIS A 14 -22.40 -17.23 30.51
N ILE A 15 -21.70 -17.68 31.56
CA ILE A 15 -21.95 -17.25 32.94
C ILE A 15 -21.75 -15.73 33.08
N GLY A 16 -20.68 -15.18 32.48
CA GLY A 16 -20.41 -13.75 32.47
C GLY A 16 -21.52 -12.94 31.82
N LEU A 17 -22.06 -13.41 30.68
CA LEU A 17 -23.15 -12.73 29.99
C LEU A 17 -24.45 -12.75 30.82
N LEU A 18 -24.77 -13.87 31.46
CA LEU A 18 -25.93 -13.96 32.36
C LEU A 18 -25.80 -13.04 33.57
N ARG A 19 -24.59 -12.92 34.14
CA ARG A 19 -24.31 -11.98 35.23
C ARG A 19 -24.44 -10.52 34.77
N LEU A 20 -23.92 -10.19 33.59
CA LEU A 20 -24.10 -8.86 32.98
C LEU A 20 -25.60 -8.54 32.79
N LEU A 21 -26.40 -9.46 32.28
CA LEU A 21 -27.85 -9.28 32.13
C LEU A 21 -28.54 -9.13 33.49
N SER A 22 -28.12 -9.88 34.51
CA SER A 22 -28.64 -9.75 35.87
C SER A 22 -28.33 -8.36 36.46
N ASN A 23 -27.10 -7.86 36.30
CA ASN A 23 -26.73 -6.52 36.76
C ASN A 23 -27.62 -5.45 36.12
N LYS A 24 -27.98 -5.63 34.85
CA LYS A 24 -28.75 -4.65 34.06
C LYS A 24 -30.26 -4.73 34.25
N TYR A 25 -30.80 -5.92 34.47
CA TYR A 25 -32.25 -6.13 34.60
C TYR A 25 -32.71 -6.09 36.06
N VAL A 26 -31.96 -6.75 36.95
CA VAL A 26 -32.31 -6.93 38.37
C VAL A 26 -31.61 -5.90 39.25
N GLY A 27 -30.49 -5.32 38.79
CA GLY A 27 -29.67 -4.39 39.59
C GLY A 27 -28.72 -5.11 40.56
N THR A 28 -28.25 -6.30 40.19
CA THR A 28 -27.19 -7.00 40.94
C THR A 28 -25.81 -6.38 40.67
N ASP A 29 -24.85 -6.65 41.56
CA ASP A 29 -23.48 -6.10 41.50
C ASP A 29 -22.44 -7.21 41.30
N PHE A 30 -22.66 -8.11 40.34
CA PHE A 30 -21.66 -9.12 40.02
C PHE A 30 -20.42 -8.47 39.41
N ASP A 31 -19.23 -8.91 39.85
CA ASP A 31 -17.96 -8.51 39.22
C ASP A 31 -17.85 -9.12 37.82
N LEU A 32 -17.59 -8.24 36.84
CA LEU A 32 -17.52 -8.57 35.43
C LEU A 32 -16.10 -8.47 34.84
N GLU A 33 -15.10 -8.02 35.61
CA GLU A 33 -13.76 -7.76 35.08
C GLU A 33 -13.10 -9.02 34.51
N GLN A 34 -13.27 -10.15 35.19
CA GLN A 34 -12.72 -11.44 34.79
C GLN A 34 -13.24 -11.98 33.44
N TYR A 35 -14.32 -11.42 32.88
CA TYR A 35 -14.89 -11.86 31.60
C TYR A 35 -14.44 -11.03 30.41
N GLY A 36 -13.74 -9.91 30.64
CA GLY A 36 -13.16 -9.09 29.58
C GLY A 36 -14.18 -8.44 28.63
N PHE A 37 -15.37 -8.09 29.12
CA PHE A 37 -16.35 -7.34 28.34
C PHE A 37 -15.89 -5.91 28.06
N SER A 38 -16.23 -5.38 26.88
CA SER A 38 -15.91 -3.98 26.54
C SER A 38 -16.62 -2.99 27.47
N ASN A 39 -16.01 -1.82 27.69
CA ASN A 39 -16.62 -0.76 28.49
C ASN A 39 -17.97 -0.31 27.91
N GLN A 40 -18.09 -0.27 26.58
CA GLN A 40 -19.34 0.03 25.89
C GLN A 40 -20.44 -0.99 26.23
N LEU A 41 -20.12 -2.28 26.26
CA LEU A 41 -21.07 -3.32 26.63
C LEU A 41 -21.43 -3.26 28.13
N LYS A 42 -20.45 -2.97 28.99
CA LYS A 42 -20.69 -2.74 30.44
C LYS A 42 -21.58 -1.52 30.69
N SER A 43 -21.49 -0.48 29.87
CA SER A 43 -22.35 0.72 29.99
C SER A 43 -23.71 0.57 29.29
N ALA A 44 -23.86 -0.38 28.37
CA ALA A 44 -25.08 -0.58 27.60
C ALA A 44 -26.31 -0.85 28.47
N SER A 45 -27.47 -0.45 27.97
CA SER A 45 -28.78 -0.79 28.52
C SER A 45 -29.09 -2.28 28.34
N PHE A 46 -30.00 -2.81 29.16
CA PHE A 46 -30.47 -4.19 29.04
C PHE A 46 -30.97 -4.51 27.62
N ARG A 47 -31.70 -3.56 27.01
CA ARG A 47 -32.24 -3.71 25.65
C ARG A 47 -31.13 -3.87 24.61
N GLU A 48 -30.11 -3.02 24.65
CA GLU A 48 -28.99 -3.08 23.69
C GLU A 48 -28.22 -4.39 23.81
N ILE A 49 -28.06 -4.92 25.03
CA ILE A 49 -27.39 -6.20 25.26
C ILE A 49 -28.21 -7.35 24.67
N ILE A 50 -29.52 -7.38 24.90
CA ILE A 50 -30.41 -8.41 24.32
C ILE A 50 -30.42 -8.32 22.78
N GLU A 51 -30.50 -7.12 22.21
CA GLU A 51 -30.44 -6.92 20.76
C GLU A 51 -29.09 -7.42 20.19
N THR A 52 -27.99 -7.08 20.86
CA THR A 52 -26.63 -7.54 20.48
C THR A 52 -26.53 -9.07 20.51
N VAL A 53 -27.00 -9.71 21.58
CA VAL A 53 -27.02 -11.17 21.71
C VAL A 53 -27.89 -11.81 20.62
N ALA A 54 -29.05 -11.21 20.33
CA ALA A 54 -29.96 -11.71 19.32
C ALA A 54 -29.33 -11.71 17.92
N ILE A 55 -28.63 -10.63 17.59
CA ILE A 55 -27.95 -10.40 16.31
C ILE A 55 -26.75 -11.33 16.14
N LEU A 56 -25.87 -11.40 17.15
CA LEU A 56 -24.68 -12.26 17.08
C LEU A 56 -25.05 -13.73 16.99
N GLY A 57 -26.04 -14.18 17.78
CA GLY A 57 -26.52 -15.56 17.73
C GLY A 57 -27.14 -15.91 16.38
N SER A 58 -27.94 -14.99 15.81
CA SER A 58 -28.55 -15.18 14.50
C SER A 58 -27.56 -15.12 13.35
N SER A 59 -26.41 -14.45 13.51
CA SER A 59 -25.45 -14.23 12.43
C SER A 59 -24.82 -15.50 11.87
N LEU A 60 -24.71 -16.57 12.67
CA LEU A 60 -24.18 -17.86 12.22
C LEU A 60 -25.21 -18.69 11.45
N LEU A 61 -26.48 -18.30 11.41
CA LEU A 61 -27.53 -19.02 10.68
C LEU A 61 -27.74 -18.41 9.28
N SER A 62 -27.57 -19.23 8.24
CA SER A 62 -27.65 -18.81 6.84
C SER A 62 -29.01 -18.22 6.40
N TYR A 63 -30.07 -18.38 7.21
CA TYR A 63 -31.45 -17.94 6.90
C TYR A 63 -32.08 -17.05 7.98
N ALA A 64 -31.38 -16.71 9.06
CA ALA A 64 -31.98 -15.92 10.12
C ALA A 64 -32.01 -14.41 9.76
N ASN A 65 -33.12 -13.75 10.09
CA ASN A 65 -33.17 -12.30 10.06
C ASN A 65 -32.49 -11.73 11.30
N LEU A 66 -31.60 -10.76 11.09
CA LEU A 66 -30.83 -10.12 12.17
C LEU A 66 -31.70 -9.17 13.02
N ASP A 67 -32.98 -9.01 12.69
CA ASP A 67 -33.93 -8.20 13.45
C ASP A 67 -34.51 -8.93 14.68
N GLY A 68 -34.01 -10.14 14.99
CA GLY A 68 -34.41 -10.92 16.15
C GLY A 68 -35.82 -11.53 16.05
N ARG A 69 -36.56 -11.28 14.97
CA ARG A 69 -37.94 -11.77 14.82
C ARG A 69 -38.01 -13.28 14.69
N CYS A 70 -36.91 -13.99 14.46
CA CYS A 70 -36.92 -15.45 14.33
C CYS A 70 -36.88 -16.20 15.68
N TYR A 71 -36.64 -15.52 16.82
CA TYR A 71 -36.47 -16.19 18.12
C TYR A 71 -37.72 -16.91 18.62
N HIS A 72 -38.93 -16.46 18.25
CA HIS A 72 -40.18 -17.14 18.63
C HIS A 72 -40.37 -18.49 17.93
N GLN A 73 -39.56 -18.81 16.92
CA GLN A 73 -39.62 -20.04 16.14
C GLN A 73 -38.48 -21.01 16.48
N LEU A 74 -37.58 -20.62 17.38
CA LEU A 74 -36.43 -21.44 17.79
C LEU A 74 -36.81 -22.33 18.99
N SER A 75 -36.31 -23.57 18.99
CA SER A 75 -36.36 -24.41 20.19
C SER A 75 -35.47 -23.82 21.29
N VAL A 76 -35.78 -24.15 22.55
CA VAL A 76 -35.01 -23.68 23.72
C VAL A 76 -33.52 -23.99 23.56
N ASP A 77 -33.17 -25.18 23.08
CA ASP A 77 -31.77 -25.59 22.86
C ASP A 77 -31.04 -24.69 21.86
N LYS A 78 -31.72 -24.26 20.80
CA LYS A 78 -31.17 -23.32 19.80
C LYS A 78 -30.97 -21.93 20.40
N ILE A 79 -31.89 -21.49 21.26
CA ILE A 79 -31.75 -20.21 21.96
C ILE A 79 -30.55 -20.26 22.91
N VAL A 80 -30.38 -21.34 23.68
CA VAL A 80 -29.22 -21.53 24.56
C VAL A 80 -27.91 -21.53 23.76
N SER A 81 -27.90 -22.21 22.61
CA SER A 81 -26.74 -22.19 21.70
C SER A 81 -26.44 -20.79 21.15
N HIS A 82 -27.45 -20.01 20.80
CA HIS A 82 -27.27 -18.62 20.33
C HIS A 82 -26.67 -17.74 21.43
N VAL A 83 -27.17 -17.86 22.64
CA VAL A 83 -26.67 -17.11 23.79
C VAL A 83 -25.22 -17.50 24.07
N ALA A 84 -24.86 -18.79 23.99
CA ALA A 84 -23.50 -19.26 24.17
C ALA A 84 -22.53 -18.67 23.12
N VAL A 85 -22.92 -18.72 21.84
CA VAL A 85 -22.14 -18.13 20.74
C VAL A 85 -21.93 -16.63 20.95
N SER A 86 -22.99 -15.91 21.29
CA SER A 86 -22.92 -14.46 21.53
C SER A 86 -22.07 -14.14 22.75
N ALA A 87 -22.14 -14.96 23.81
CA ALA A 87 -21.33 -14.78 25.00
C ALA A 87 -19.83 -14.92 24.68
N ASP A 88 -19.46 -15.95 23.92
CA ASP A 88 -18.07 -16.16 23.48
C ASP A 88 -17.57 -15.02 22.57
N ALA A 89 -18.45 -14.47 21.73
CA ALA A 89 -18.14 -13.34 20.86
C ALA A 89 -17.92 -12.03 21.64
N LEU A 90 -18.59 -11.86 22.78
CA LEU A 90 -18.54 -10.63 23.58
C LEU A 90 -17.46 -10.68 24.67
N ALA A 91 -17.11 -11.87 25.14
CA ALA A 91 -16.04 -12.06 26.12
C ALA A 91 -14.65 -11.83 25.51
N ASN A 92 -13.66 -11.53 26.37
CA ASN A 92 -12.26 -11.30 25.94
C ASN A 92 -12.14 -10.28 24.78
N TRP A 93 -12.86 -9.17 24.90
CA TRP A 93 -12.92 -8.15 23.86
C TRP A 93 -11.55 -7.53 23.56
N PRO A 94 -11.21 -7.25 22.28
CA PRO A 94 -11.96 -7.52 21.04
C PRO A 94 -11.74 -8.91 20.44
N ASN A 95 -10.86 -9.74 21.03
CA ASN A 95 -10.43 -11.01 20.45
C ASN A 95 -11.55 -12.05 20.34
N GLY A 96 -12.49 -12.09 21.29
CA GLY A 96 -13.68 -12.96 21.18
C GLY A 96 -14.52 -12.64 19.94
N PHE A 97 -14.69 -11.36 19.63
CA PHE A 97 -15.44 -10.91 18.46
C PHE A 97 -14.71 -11.22 17.16
N ILE A 98 -13.38 -11.06 17.13
CA ILE A 98 -12.54 -11.44 16.00
C ILE A 98 -12.63 -12.96 15.75
N SER A 99 -12.63 -13.78 16.81
CA SER A 99 -12.84 -15.22 16.73
C SER A 99 -14.23 -15.57 16.15
N HIS A 100 -15.27 -14.84 16.57
CA HIS A 100 -16.62 -14.98 16.05
C HIS A 100 -16.71 -14.65 14.56
N ILE A 101 -16.04 -13.58 14.11
CA ILE A 101 -15.88 -13.27 12.68
C ILE A 101 -15.19 -14.45 11.96
N GLY A 102 -14.16 -15.05 12.56
CA GLY A 102 -13.52 -16.26 12.04
C GLY A 102 -14.49 -17.42 11.81
N LYS A 103 -15.45 -17.64 12.72
CA LYS A 103 -16.50 -18.67 12.60
C LYS A 103 -17.45 -18.39 11.44
N LEU A 104 -17.77 -17.11 11.16
CA LEU A 104 -18.57 -16.72 10.00
C LEU A 104 -17.86 -17.04 8.67
N PHE A 105 -16.52 -17.05 8.66
CA PHE A 105 -15.72 -17.37 7.48
C PHE A 105 -15.54 -18.87 7.19
N PHE A 106 -15.79 -19.74 8.19
CA PHE A 106 -15.58 -21.18 8.11
C PHE A 106 -16.62 -21.90 8.98
N PRO A 107 -17.90 -21.98 8.54
CA PRO A 107 -18.88 -22.79 9.25
C PRO A 107 -18.39 -24.25 9.26
N ALA A 108 -18.27 -24.83 10.45
CA ALA A 108 -17.60 -26.11 10.68
C ALA A 108 -18.25 -27.32 9.98
N GLU A 109 -19.46 -27.16 9.42
CA GLU A 109 -20.30 -28.28 9.01
C GLU A 109 -20.55 -28.40 7.50
N ASP A 110 -20.15 -27.43 6.65
CA ASP A 110 -20.52 -27.53 5.22
C ASP A 110 -19.54 -26.83 4.25
N TYR A 111 -18.64 -27.61 3.65
CA TYR A 111 -17.72 -27.15 2.61
C TYR A 111 -18.42 -26.85 1.26
N SER A 112 -19.70 -27.22 1.10
CA SER A 112 -20.48 -26.96 -0.11
C SER A 112 -21.09 -25.54 -0.14
N ALA A 113 -21.11 -24.84 1.01
CA ALA A 113 -21.76 -23.55 1.21
C ALA A 113 -20.83 -22.33 1.00
N LEU A 114 -19.83 -22.43 0.11
CA LEU A 114 -18.89 -21.34 -0.19
C LEU A 114 -19.57 -20.03 -0.67
N SER A 115 -20.81 -20.10 -1.16
CA SER A 115 -21.65 -18.95 -1.51
C SER A 115 -22.29 -18.22 -0.31
N CYS A 116 -22.42 -18.88 0.85
CA CYS A 116 -23.04 -18.32 2.07
C CYS A 116 -22.03 -17.64 3.01
N VAL A 117 -20.74 -17.97 2.90
CA VAL A 117 -19.65 -17.54 3.79
C VAL A 117 -19.44 -16.02 3.80
N GLY A 118 -19.69 -15.33 2.68
CA GLY A 118 -19.65 -13.86 2.62
C GLY A 118 -20.97 -13.19 3.02
N TYR A 119 -22.09 -13.89 2.83
CA TYR A 119 -23.43 -13.31 2.99
C TYR A 119 -23.75 -12.99 4.45
N SER A 120 -23.45 -13.89 5.39
CA SER A 120 -23.73 -13.66 6.81
C SER A 120 -22.88 -12.53 7.41
N LEU A 121 -21.60 -12.45 7.02
CA LEU A 121 -20.70 -11.38 7.44
C LEU A 121 -21.13 -10.03 6.85
N GLU A 122 -21.41 -9.97 5.55
CA GLU A 122 -21.91 -8.77 4.87
C GLU A 122 -23.22 -8.30 5.50
N LYS A 123 -24.15 -9.22 5.74
CA LYS A 123 -25.44 -8.92 6.38
C LYS A 123 -25.24 -8.38 7.80
N LEU A 124 -24.35 -8.98 8.59
CA LEU A 124 -24.04 -8.53 9.95
C LEU A 124 -23.39 -7.14 9.95
N TYR A 125 -22.41 -6.92 9.07
CA TYR A 125 -21.74 -5.62 8.94
C TYR A 125 -22.72 -4.52 8.52
N GLN A 126 -23.49 -4.73 7.44
CA GLN A 126 -24.47 -3.76 6.96
C GLN A 126 -25.54 -3.47 8.02
N PHE A 127 -26.05 -4.50 8.69
CA PHE A 127 -27.02 -4.31 9.77
C PHE A 127 -26.43 -3.49 10.92
N SER A 128 -25.17 -3.73 11.30
CA SER A 128 -24.48 -2.95 12.34
C SER A 128 -24.20 -1.51 11.94
N LEU A 129 -23.94 -1.26 10.66
CA LEU A 129 -23.73 0.07 10.10
C LEU A 129 -25.04 0.88 10.11
N ASP A 130 -26.14 0.27 9.67
CA ASP A 130 -27.46 0.90 9.62
C ASP A 130 -28.06 1.17 11.02
N HIS A 131 -27.56 0.46 12.04
CA HIS A 131 -28.07 0.52 13.42
C HIS A 131 -26.98 0.83 14.44
N GLN A 132 -25.99 1.65 14.07
CA GLN A 132 -24.85 1.99 14.92
C GLN A 132 -25.29 2.58 16.29
N ASP A 133 -26.37 3.35 16.32
CA ASP A 133 -26.93 3.93 17.55
C ASP A 133 -27.57 2.90 18.49
N ARG A 134 -27.92 1.71 17.98
CA ARG A 134 -28.60 0.64 18.75
C ARG A 134 -27.68 -0.49 19.15
N ILE A 135 -26.64 -0.76 18.36
CA ILE A 135 -25.67 -1.83 18.59
C ILE A 135 -24.23 -1.36 18.38
N PRO A 136 -23.78 -0.32 19.11
CA PRO A 136 -22.47 0.27 18.90
C PRO A 136 -21.33 -0.72 19.14
N VAL A 137 -21.52 -1.71 20.03
CA VAL A 137 -20.51 -2.72 20.36
C VAL A 137 -20.18 -3.60 19.15
N VAL A 138 -21.17 -4.03 18.37
CA VAL A 138 -20.95 -4.88 17.19
C VAL A 138 -20.15 -4.12 16.13
N PHE A 139 -20.49 -2.86 15.90
CA PHE A 139 -19.78 -2.00 14.97
C PHE A 139 -18.35 -1.71 15.41
N ALA A 140 -18.14 -1.38 16.69
CA ALA A 140 -16.80 -1.21 17.28
C ALA A 140 -15.94 -2.48 17.16
N GLY A 141 -16.56 -3.66 17.18
CA GLY A 141 -15.88 -4.93 16.93
C GLY A 141 -15.35 -5.05 15.50
N PHE A 142 -16.14 -4.59 14.52
CA PHE A 142 -15.69 -4.54 13.13
C PHE A 142 -14.55 -3.54 12.94
N GLU A 143 -14.59 -2.39 13.60
CA GLU A 143 -13.48 -1.43 13.59
C GLU A 143 -12.21 -2.06 14.17
N ALA A 144 -12.31 -2.72 15.35
CA ALA A 144 -11.19 -3.41 15.97
C ALA A 144 -10.61 -4.53 15.07
N TYR A 145 -11.48 -5.30 14.41
CA TYR A 145 -11.06 -6.32 13.44
C TYR A 145 -10.29 -5.69 12.26
N LEU A 146 -10.82 -4.62 11.65
CA LEU A 146 -10.16 -3.95 10.52
C LEU A 146 -8.81 -3.35 10.92
N HIS A 147 -8.72 -2.75 12.11
CA HIS A 147 -7.45 -2.26 12.65
C HIS A 147 -6.43 -3.37 12.88
N SER A 148 -6.86 -4.53 13.38
CA SER A 148 -5.97 -5.69 13.58
C SER A 148 -5.39 -6.22 12.26
N VAL A 149 -6.18 -6.17 11.18
CA VAL A 149 -5.74 -6.59 9.83
C VAL A 149 -4.86 -5.52 9.15
N ALA A 150 -4.99 -4.24 9.54
CA ALA A 150 -4.22 -3.14 8.97
C ALA A 150 -2.80 -3.00 9.56
N GLY A 151 -2.55 -3.48 10.78
CA GLY A 151 -1.29 -3.29 11.52
C GLY A 151 -0.22 -4.37 11.30
N GLU A 152 -0.63 -5.63 11.14
CA GLU A 152 0.27 -6.74 10.80
C GLU A 152 -0.31 -7.37 9.55
N ALA A 153 0.34 -7.22 8.39
CA ALA A 153 -0.12 -7.86 7.18
C ALA A 153 -0.09 -9.38 7.37
N PRO A 154 -1.24 -10.08 7.49
CA PRO A 154 -1.22 -11.49 7.22
C PRO A 154 -1.40 -11.60 5.71
N VAL A 155 -0.54 -12.37 5.06
CA VAL A 155 -0.82 -12.87 3.71
C VAL A 155 -2.05 -13.78 3.84
N VAL A 156 -3.24 -13.19 3.84
CA VAL A 156 -4.51 -13.91 3.83
C VAL A 156 -4.94 -13.98 2.38
N SER A 157 -4.92 -15.21 1.87
CA SER A 157 -5.64 -15.64 0.67
C SER A 157 -6.98 -14.92 0.54
N PRO A 158 -7.34 -14.42 -0.66
CA PRO A 158 -8.35 -13.38 -0.82
C PRO A 158 -9.73 -13.91 -0.41
N LYS A 159 -10.27 -13.42 0.71
CA LYS A 159 -11.68 -13.60 1.05
C LYS A 159 -12.44 -12.28 0.89
N THR A 160 -13.52 -12.42 0.15
CA THR A 160 -14.43 -11.43 -0.43
C THR A 160 -14.93 -10.42 0.60
N ILE A 161 -14.42 -9.19 0.53
CA ILE A 161 -15.08 -8.02 1.11
C ILE A 161 -15.89 -7.38 -0.02
N THR A 162 -17.21 -7.46 0.06
CA THR A 162 -18.15 -6.82 -0.85
C THR A 162 -18.65 -5.51 -0.25
N PRO A 163 -18.16 -4.34 -0.69
CA PRO A 163 -18.89 -3.09 -0.53
C PRO A 163 -19.80 -2.89 -1.74
N ARG A 164 -21.05 -2.53 -1.47
CA ARG A 164 -21.93 -1.91 -2.47
C ARG A 164 -21.95 -0.40 -2.25
N SER A 165 -22.20 0.30 -3.36
CA SER A 165 -22.17 1.74 -3.57
C SER A 165 -22.81 2.56 -2.45
N GLY A 166 -21.96 2.90 -1.49
CA GLY A 166 -22.10 3.92 -0.48
C GLY A 166 -20.68 4.25 -0.08
N ARG A 167 -20.34 5.54 -0.01
CA ARG A 167 -18.99 6.04 0.23
C ARG A 167 -18.41 5.43 1.51
N HIS A 168 -17.76 4.27 1.41
CA HIS A 168 -17.00 3.73 2.51
C HIS A 168 -15.89 4.75 2.76
N LYS A 169 -15.82 5.27 3.99
CA LYS A 169 -14.90 6.33 4.39
C LYS A 169 -13.45 6.07 3.97
N TRP A 170 -13.08 4.81 3.77
CA TRP A 170 -11.73 4.36 3.47
C TRP A 170 -11.57 3.57 2.16
N LEU A 171 -12.65 3.08 1.55
CA LEU A 171 -12.58 2.20 0.37
C LEU A 171 -13.45 2.69 -0.79
N VAL A 172 -12.87 2.73 -1.98
CA VAL A 172 -13.50 3.22 -3.22
C VAL A 172 -13.54 2.10 -4.24
N CYS A 173 -14.65 1.96 -4.98
CA CYS A 173 -14.72 0.95 -6.03
C CYS A 173 -13.86 1.35 -7.24
N ALA A 174 -13.40 0.37 -8.01
CA ALA A 174 -12.59 0.63 -9.21
C ALA A 174 -13.31 1.48 -10.27
N ALA A 175 -14.65 1.54 -10.28
CA ALA A 175 -15.36 2.44 -11.19
C ALA A 175 -15.19 3.90 -10.77
N ASP A 176 -15.52 4.21 -9.51
CA ASP A 176 -15.41 5.56 -8.94
C ASP A 176 -13.96 6.03 -8.90
N ALA A 177 -13.02 5.16 -8.52
CA ALA A 177 -11.60 5.49 -8.49
C ALA A 177 -11.05 5.86 -9.87
N ARG A 178 -11.50 5.18 -10.94
CA ARG A 178 -11.11 5.55 -12.31
C ARG A 178 -11.66 6.91 -12.70
N GLU A 179 -12.88 7.22 -12.31
CA GLU A 179 -13.51 8.52 -12.56
C GLU A 179 -12.76 9.64 -11.84
N TRP A 180 -12.41 9.43 -10.56
CA TRP A 180 -11.65 10.39 -9.76
C TRP A 180 -10.24 10.63 -10.32
N LEU A 181 -9.54 9.55 -10.68
CA LEU A 181 -8.21 9.62 -11.25
C LEU A 181 -8.18 10.10 -12.71
N ARG A 182 -9.35 10.10 -13.38
CA ARG A 182 -9.54 10.40 -14.80
C ARG A 182 -8.62 9.57 -15.71
N VAL A 183 -8.60 8.26 -15.48
CA VAL A 183 -7.74 7.32 -16.23
C VAL A 183 -8.57 6.25 -16.95
N SER A 184 -8.04 5.76 -18.07
CA SER A 184 -8.65 4.62 -18.78
C SER A 184 -8.56 3.34 -17.96
N ARG A 185 -9.39 2.34 -18.30
CA ARG A 185 -9.37 1.03 -17.63
C ARG A 185 -8.01 0.35 -17.73
N GLU A 186 -7.37 0.39 -18.91
CA GLU A 186 -6.07 -0.21 -19.14
C GLU A 186 -4.96 0.45 -18.32
N HIS A 187 -4.97 1.79 -18.27
CA HIS A 187 -4.03 2.55 -17.45
C HIS A 187 -4.25 2.25 -15.97
N PHE A 188 -5.51 2.17 -15.54
CA PHE A 188 -5.85 1.83 -14.17
C PHE A 188 -5.36 0.43 -13.75
N ASP A 189 -5.58 -0.58 -14.60
CA ASP A 189 -5.11 -1.94 -14.38
C ASP A 189 -3.57 -2.00 -14.29
N ARG A 190 -2.89 -1.15 -15.06
CA ARG A 190 -1.44 -1.00 -15.02
C ARG A 190 -0.95 -0.41 -13.70
N LEU A 191 -1.57 0.66 -13.20
CA LEU A 191 -1.22 1.27 -11.91
C LEU A 191 -1.35 0.29 -10.74
N ILE A 192 -2.34 -0.60 -10.80
CA ILE A 192 -2.50 -1.66 -9.81
C ILE A 192 -1.36 -2.68 -9.93
N LYS A 193 -1.04 -3.10 -11.16
CA LYS A 193 0.03 -4.08 -11.42
C LYS A 193 1.41 -3.55 -11.02
N GLU A 194 1.66 -2.27 -11.22
CA GLU A 194 2.90 -1.57 -10.85
C GLU A 194 2.97 -1.26 -9.34
N GLY A 195 1.88 -1.48 -8.59
CA GLY A 195 1.83 -1.28 -7.15
C GLY A 195 1.60 0.17 -6.71
N HIS A 196 1.31 1.08 -7.65
CA HIS A 196 0.98 2.48 -7.36
C HIS A 196 -0.38 2.63 -6.67
N LEU A 197 -1.30 1.69 -6.93
CA LEU A 197 -2.61 1.64 -6.30
C LEU A 197 -2.75 0.36 -5.46
N LYS A 198 -3.05 0.53 -4.18
CA LYS A 198 -3.29 -0.60 -3.27
C LYS A 198 -4.71 -1.08 -3.44
N THR A 199 -4.88 -2.34 -3.86
CA THR A 199 -6.21 -2.89 -4.17
C THR A 199 -6.56 -4.12 -3.38
N VAL A 200 -7.83 -4.19 -2.98
CA VAL A 200 -8.48 -5.37 -2.43
C VAL A 200 -9.33 -5.96 -3.54
N THR A 201 -8.98 -7.15 -4.01
CA THR A 201 -9.69 -7.82 -5.11
C THR A 201 -10.64 -8.88 -4.57
N PHE A 202 -11.81 -9.02 -5.20
CA PHE A 202 -12.79 -10.03 -4.82
C PHE A 202 -13.57 -10.53 -6.05
N ARG A 203 -14.04 -11.77 -6.00
CA ARG A 203 -14.85 -12.37 -7.07
C ARG A 203 -16.32 -12.40 -6.67
N ARG A 204 -17.20 -11.96 -7.58
CA ARG A 204 -18.66 -12.07 -7.44
C ARG A 204 -19.20 -12.80 -8.66
N GLY A 205 -19.47 -14.10 -8.52
CA GLY A 205 -19.79 -14.96 -9.66
C GLY A 205 -18.61 -15.01 -10.65
N GLY A 206 -18.89 -14.79 -11.95
CA GLY A 206 -17.87 -14.77 -13.00
C GLY A 206 -17.05 -13.48 -13.13
N THR A 207 -17.35 -12.44 -12.34
CA THR A 207 -16.68 -11.12 -12.44
C THR A 207 -15.72 -10.86 -11.27
N VAL A 208 -14.55 -10.29 -11.59
CA VAL A 208 -13.55 -9.84 -10.60
C VAL A 208 -13.78 -8.35 -10.33
N ASN A 209 -14.14 -8.01 -9.10
CA ASN A 209 -14.29 -6.63 -8.64
C ASN A 209 -13.06 -6.22 -7.83
N ARG A 210 -12.72 -4.92 -7.86
CA ARG A 210 -11.55 -4.37 -7.16
C ARG A 210 -11.94 -3.12 -6.39
N LEU A 211 -11.39 -2.99 -5.18
CA LEU A 211 -11.54 -1.86 -4.28
C LEU A 211 -10.19 -1.26 -3.98
N LEU A 212 -10.17 0.03 -3.70
CA LEU A 212 -8.96 0.80 -3.49
C LEU A 212 -9.08 1.57 -2.19
N THR A 213 -7.98 1.72 -1.47
CA THR A 213 -7.98 2.58 -0.28
C THR A 213 -7.93 4.05 -0.72
N HIS A 214 -8.65 4.91 -0.01
CA HIS A 214 -8.59 6.37 -0.19
C HIS A 214 -7.15 6.87 -0.12
N GLU A 215 -6.39 6.43 0.89
CA GLU A 215 -4.98 6.79 1.04
C GLU A 215 -4.12 6.45 -0.19
N SER A 216 -4.41 5.33 -0.86
CA SER A 216 -3.67 4.98 -2.08
C SER A 216 -4.03 5.86 -3.28
N ILE A 217 -5.28 6.32 -3.34
CA ILE A 217 -5.75 7.25 -4.36
C ILE A 217 -5.14 8.62 -4.12
N ASP A 218 -5.19 9.11 -2.87
CA ASP A 218 -4.64 10.42 -2.48
C ASP A 218 -3.12 10.45 -2.69
N ALA A 219 -2.39 9.42 -2.25
CA ALA A 219 -0.95 9.32 -2.50
C ALA A 219 -0.61 9.32 -3.99
N TYR A 220 -1.43 8.68 -4.84
CA TYR A 220 -1.22 8.70 -6.28
C TYR A 220 -1.60 10.05 -6.91
N LEU A 221 -2.63 10.73 -6.41
CA LEU A 221 -2.99 12.08 -6.85
C LEU A 221 -1.89 13.08 -6.50
N ASP A 222 -1.35 12.99 -5.29
CA ASP A 222 -0.20 13.78 -4.85
C ASP A 222 1.00 13.52 -5.75
N LEU A 223 1.36 12.25 -5.97
CA LEU A 223 2.41 11.86 -6.90
C LEU A 223 2.18 12.46 -8.30
N LYS A 224 0.98 12.31 -8.85
CA LYS A 224 0.59 12.83 -10.17
C LYS A 224 0.73 14.34 -10.25
N SER A 225 0.46 15.07 -9.17
CA SER A 225 0.61 16.53 -9.09
C SER A 225 2.07 16.99 -9.17
N ARG A 226 3.00 16.14 -8.69
CA ARG A 226 4.45 16.38 -8.69
C ARG A 226 5.17 15.87 -9.95
N LEU A 227 4.44 15.22 -10.87
CA LEU A 227 5.05 14.70 -12.09
C LEU A 227 5.38 15.82 -13.08
N ILE A 228 6.68 16.06 -13.26
CA ILE A 228 7.20 17.07 -14.18
C ILE A 228 7.59 16.45 -15.54
N SER A 229 7.63 17.28 -16.58
CA SER A 229 8.09 16.87 -17.91
C SER A 229 9.62 16.72 -17.97
N ILE A 230 10.12 15.99 -18.96
CA ILE A 230 11.57 15.88 -19.23
C ILE A 230 12.26 17.25 -19.38
N GLY A 231 11.57 18.23 -19.98
CA GLY A 231 12.10 19.59 -20.13
C GLY A 231 12.22 20.31 -18.79
N ALA A 232 11.19 20.20 -17.94
CA ALA A 232 11.23 20.76 -16.60
C ALA A 232 12.32 20.11 -15.74
N ALA A 233 12.46 18.79 -15.79
CA ALA A 233 13.51 18.06 -15.07
C ALA A 233 14.93 18.47 -15.55
N ALA A 234 15.13 18.60 -16.87
CA ALA A 234 16.40 19.07 -17.43
C ALA A 234 16.72 20.51 -17.01
N ASN A 235 15.71 21.38 -16.96
CA ASN A 235 15.85 22.76 -16.48
C ASN A 235 16.18 22.83 -14.99
N MET A 236 15.54 22.01 -14.15
CA MET A 236 15.86 21.93 -12.70
C MET A 236 17.32 21.54 -12.49
N LEU A 237 17.83 20.59 -13.26
CA LEU A 237 19.22 20.14 -13.22
C LEU A 237 20.17 21.06 -13.97
N SER A 238 19.66 22.02 -14.75
CA SER A 238 20.43 22.91 -15.63
C SER A 238 21.34 22.16 -16.60
N ILE A 239 20.80 21.10 -17.22
CA ILE A 239 21.50 20.25 -18.21
C ILE A 239 20.69 20.12 -19.50
N SER A 240 21.33 19.60 -20.56
CA SER A 240 20.63 19.30 -21.81
C SER A 240 19.73 18.06 -21.68
N LEU A 241 18.69 17.96 -22.51
CA LEU A 241 17.82 16.78 -22.59
C LEU A 241 18.62 15.49 -22.89
N HIS A 242 19.65 15.59 -23.73
CA HIS A 242 20.51 14.45 -24.05
C HIS A 242 21.33 13.99 -22.84
N THR A 243 21.84 14.95 -22.05
CA THR A 243 22.52 14.66 -20.80
C THR A 243 21.58 14.01 -19.79
N LEU A 244 20.34 14.48 -19.68
CA LEU A 244 19.35 13.87 -18.79
C LEU A 244 19.08 12.40 -19.17
N LYS A 245 18.91 12.10 -20.46
CA LYS A 245 18.73 10.71 -20.93
C LYS A 245 19.93 9.83 -20.59
N THR A 246 21.15 10.30 -20.85
CA THR A 246 22.36 9.54 -20.50
C THR A 246 22.53 9.32 -18.99
N LEU A 247 22.04 10.24 -18.14
CA LEU A 247 21.99 10.02 -16.68
C LEU A 247 20.97 8.93 -16.30
N VAL A 248 19.83 8.87 -16.99
CA VAL A 248 18.82 7.82 -16.80
C VAL A 248 19.36 6.46 -17.23
N ASP A 249 19.96 6.37 -18.42
CA ASP A 249 20.55 5.12 -18.93
C ASP A 249 21.66 4.61 -18.01
N ALA A 250 22.38 5.52 -17.36
CA ALA A 250 23.41 5.20 -16.38
C ALA A 250 22.87 4.87 -14.98
N GLY A 251 21.55 4.98 -14.75
CA GLY A 251 20.89 4.64 -13.49
C GLY A 251 21.01 5.69 -12.38
N PHE A 252 21.39 6.94 -12.70
CA PHE A 252 21.45 8.02 -11.70
C PHE A 252 20.08 8.60 -11.38
N LEU A 253 19.19 8.63 -12.37
CA LEU A 253 17.82 9.10 -12.22
C LEU A 253 16.88 8.04 -12.77
N ARG A 254 15.77 7.80 -12.08
CA ARG A 254 14.73 6.89 -12.55
C ARG A 254 13.50 7.69 -12.95
N PRO A 255 13.11 7.70 -14.24
CA PRO A 255 11.86 8.31 -14.65
C PRO A 255 10.68 7.52 -14.08
N PHE A 256 9.58 8.23 -13.84
CA PHE A 256 8.30 7.62 -13.46
C PHE A 256 7.61 7.00 -14.68
N HIS A 257 7.59 7.73 -15.80
CA HIS A 257 7.15 7.22 -17.10
C HIS A 257 8.25 7.39 -18.14
N SER A 258 8.44 6.40 -19.00
CA SER A 258 9.32 6.50 -20.17
C SER A 258 8.91 5.49 -21.25
N PRO A 259 9.23 5.74 -22.53
CA PRO A 259 8.95 4.80 -23.61
C PRO A 259 9.54 3.40 -23.35
N ASP A 260 10.68 3.34 -22.68
CA ASP A 260 11.40 2.11 -22.39
C ASP A 260 10.85 1.37 -21.15
N LEU A 261 10.18 2.09 -20.23
CA LEU A 261 9.60 1.50 -19.02
C LEU A 261 8.16 1.03 -19.23
N ASP A 262 7.28 1.91 -19.71
CA ASP A 262 5.83 1.68 -19.73
C ASP A 262 5.20 1.94 -21.10
N GLY A 263 6.02 2.16 -22.14
CA GLY A 263 5.58 2.46 -23.49
C GLY A 263 4.98 3.86 -23.65
N ASN A 264 5.02 4.70 -22.62
CA ASN A 264 4.49 6.05 -22.68
C ASN A 264 5.44 6.96 -23.49
N HIS A 265 4.92 7.60 -24.53
CA HIS A 265 5.71 8.50 -25.36
C HIS A 265 6.25 9.72 -24.59
N CYS A 266 5.58 10.09 -23.49
CA CYS A 266 5.94 11.22 -22.67
C CYS A 266 6.75 10.79 -21.44
N TRP A 267 7.99 11.28 -21.36
CA TRP A 267 8.83 11.13 -20.18
C TRP A 267 8.31 11.97 -19.01
N ARG A 268 8.16 11.35 -17.84
CA ARG A 268 7.76 12.01 -16.59
C ARG A 268 8.74 11.66 -15.47
N PHE A 269 9.03 12.65 -14.63
CA PHE A 269 9.87 12.50 -13.45
C PHE A 269 9.10 13.00 -12.23
N ASP A 270 9.32 12.38 -11.08
CA ASP A 270 8.86 12.96 -9.81
C ASP A 270 9.79 14.11 -9.44
N GLU A 271 9.22 15.30 -9.26
CA GLU A 271 9.96 16.51 -8.86
C GLU A 271 10.75 16.30 -7.57
N GLU A 272 10.18 15.61 -6.58
CA GLU A 272 10.86 15.37 -5.29
C GLU A 272 12.08 14.48 -5.45
N VAL A 273 12.04 13.49 -6.34
CA VAL A 273 13.19 12.61 -6.61
C VAL A 273 14.31 13.40 -7.28
N VAL A 274 13.99 14.29 -8.21
CA VAL A 274 14.98 15.16 -8.87
C VAL A 274 15.57 16.17 -7.88
N ALA A 275 14.73 16.76 -7.02
CA ALA A 275 15.16 17.68 -5.97
C ALA A 275 16.03 16.98 -4.92
N GLY A 276 15.62 15.79 -4.48
CA GLY A 276 16.37 14.95 -3.54
C GLY A 276 17.75 14.59 -4.09
N PHE A 277 17.85 14.23 -5.37
CA PHE A 277 19.14 13.99 -6.02
C PHE A 277 20.06 15.24 -6.00
N LEU A 278 19.52 16.44 -6.23
CA LEU A 278 20.31 17.66 -6.09
C LEU A 278 20.73 17.90 -4.64
N HIS A 279 19.86 17.62 -3.68
CA HIS A 279 20.15 17.75 -2.26
C HIS A 279 21.29 16.82 -1.82
N GLU A 280 21.29 15.55 -2.26
CA GLU A 280 22.38 14.61 -2.01
C GLU A 280 23.72 15.14 -2.54
N LEU A 281 23.73 15.77 -3.72
CA LEU A 281 24.93 16.41 -4.27
C LEU A 281 25.35 17.63 -3.45
N GLU A 282 24.40 18.42 -2.93
CA GLU A 282 24.69 19.56 -2.05
C GLU A 282 25.30 19.13 -0.72
N GLU A 283 24.79 18.06 -0.11
CA GLU A 283 25.35 17.51 1.13
C GLU A 283 26.75 16.92 0.94
N THR A 284 26.99 16.30 -0.22
CA THR A 284 28.30 15.75 -0.59
C THR A 284 29.32 16.85 -0.94
N ALA A 285 28.84 18.02 -1.40
CA ALA A 285 29.69 19.09 -1.86
C ALA A 285 30.42 19.80 -0.71
N LYS A 286 31.75 19.77 -0.73
CA LYS A 286 32.57 20.50 0.24
C LYS A 286 32.61 21.99 -0.09
N LYS A 287 32.59 22.83 0.96
CA LYS A 287 32.94 24.25 0.84
C LYS A 287 34.45 24.36 0.73
N CYS A 288 34.94 24.87 -0.40
CA CYS A 288 36.37 24.97 -0.66
C CYS A 288 36.86 26.42 -0.65
N SER A 289 38.13 26.59 -0.30
CA SER A 289 38.89 27.84 -0.41
C SER A 289 39.45 28.08 -1.82
N ILE A 290 39.54 27.03 -2.63
CA ILE A 290 40.07 27.05 -4.00
C ILE A 290 38.92 27.35 -4.97
N LEU A 291 39.20 28.12 -6.04
CA LEU A 291 38.23 28.44 -7.09
C LEU A 291 37.95 27.17 -7.92
N PRO A 292 36.78 26.51 -7.78
CA PRO A 292 36.52 25.26 -8.48
C PRO A 292 36.14 25.55 -9.94
N VAL A 293 36.36 24.57 -10.83
CA VAL A 293 35.87 24.63 -12.20
C VAL A 293 34.47 24.03 -12.23
N GLN A 294 33.50 24.79 -12.74
CA GLN A 294 32.11 24.35 -12.85
C GLN A 294 32.00 23.04 -13.65
N LEU A 295 31.11 22.12 -13.23
CA LEU A 295 30.96 20.80 -13.88
C LEU A 295 30.73 20.93 -15.39
N VAL A 296 29.91 21.90 -15.80
CA VAL A 296 29.60 22.15 -17.22
C VAL A 296 30.85 22.54 -18.00
N ALA A 297 31.65 23.45 -17.47
CA ALA A 297 32.90 23.89 -18.09
C ALA A 297 33.95 22.76 -18.12
N ALA A 298 34.03 21.96 -17.06
CA ALA A 298 34.91 20.80 -16.99
C ALA A 298 34.55 19.76 -18.06
N VAL A 299 33.27 19.38 -18.17
CA VAL A 299 32.82 18.44 -19.20
C VAL A 299 33.10 19.02 -20.59
N GLN A 300 32.78 20.28 -20.87
CA GLN A 300 33.05 20.88 -22.18
C GLN A 300 34.53 20.85 -22.57
N LYS A 301 35.44 21.13 -21.62
CA LYS A 301 36.87 21.14 -21.86
C LYS A 301 37.44 19.74 -22.13
N TYR A 302 36.97 18.73 -21.39
CA TYR A 302 37.54 17.38 -21.42
C TYR A 302 36.66 16.34 -22.14
N ASN A 303 35.56 16.76 -22.78
CA ASN A 303 34.65 15.85 -23.49
C ASN A 303 35.38 15.04 -24.58
N LYS A 304 36.29 15.68 -25.32
CA LYS A 304 37.11 15.02 -26.35
C LYS A 304 38.05 13.93 -25.78
N GLN A 305 38.29 13.96 -24.48
CA GLN A 305 39.11 12.98 -23.75
C GLN A 305 38.22 11.96 -23.02
N GLY A 306 36.91 11.93 -23.33
CA GLY A 306 35.96 10.96 -22.80
C GLY A 306 35.38 11.32 -21.42
N LEU A 307 35.51 12.58 -20.98
CA LEU A 307 34.82 13.04 -19.77
C LEU A 307 33.36 13.38 -20.08
N SER A 308 32.43 12.61 -19.50
CA SER A 308 30.99 12.89 -19.53
C SER A 308 30.47 13.11 -18.11
N TYR A 309 29.27 13.69 -17.97
CA TYR A 309 28.62 13.84 -16.66
C TYR A 309 28.48 12.50 -15.93
N VAL A 310 28.14 11.43 -16.66
CA VAL A 310 28.05 10.07 -16.11
C VAL A 310 29.40 9.62 -15.54
N ARG A 311 30.50 9.80 -16.28
CA ARG A 311 31.84 9.43 -15.82
C ARG A 311 32.22 10.25 -14.59
N MET A 312 31.98 11.56 -14.62
CA MET A 312 32.29 12.47 -13.53
C MET A 312 31.53 12.13 -12.24
N LEU A 313 30.21 11.91 -12.31
CA LEU A 313 29.41 11.51 -11.16
C LEU A 313 29.80 10.13 -10.61
N LYS A 314 30.22 9.20 -11.48
CA LYS A 314 30.78 7.91 -11.04
C LYS A 314 32.10 8.09 -10.29
N MET A 315 32.98 8.96 -10.77
CA MET A 315 34.25 9.28 -10.09
C MET A 315 34.00 9.94 -8.73
N ILE A 316 33.01 10.83 -8.64
CA ILE A 316 32.58 11.45 -7.37
C ILE A 316 32.05 10.39 -6.40
N LYS A 317 31.14 9.51 -6.84
CA LYS A 317 30.62 8.42 -5.99
C LYS A 317 31.70 7.46 -5.50
N LYS A 318 32.77 7.27 -6.28
CA LYS A 318 33.93 6.45 -5.90
C LYS A 318 34.95 7.19 -5.02
N GLY A 319 34.80 8.50 -4.82
CA GLY A 319 35.76 9.34 -4.09
C GLY A 319 37.05 9.64 -4.87
N GLU A 320 37.08 9.40 -6.18
CA GLU A 320 38.24 9.70 -7.04
C GLU A 320 38.38 11.21 -7.29
N ILE A 321 37.27 11.94 -7.28
CA ILE A 321 37.21 13.40 -7.41
C ILE A 321 36.26 13.94 -6.35
N GLU A 322 36.66 15.02 -5.67
CA GLU A 322 35.79 15.71 -4.71
C GLU A 322 34.83 16.65 -5.42
N LEU A 323 33.55 16.61 -5.03
CA LEU A 323 32.55 17.57 -5.46
C LEU A 323 32.67 18.85 -4.62
N LEU A 324 32.78 20.00 -5.28
CA LEU A 324 32.98 21.29 -4.65
C LEU A 324 31.80 22.21 -4.93
N MET A 325 31.46 23.06 -3.95
CA MET A 325 30.46 24.11 -4.15
C MET A 325 31.05 25.26 -4.97
N TYR A 326 30.53 25.49 -6.17
CA TYR A 326 30.93 26.57 -7.07
C TYR A 326 30.15 27.87 -6.81
N SER A 327 28.83 27.79 -6.66
CA SER A 327 27.98 28.96 -6.40
C SER A 327 26.72 28.59 -5.64
N GLN A 328 26.37 29.39 -4.63
CA GLN A 328 25.11 29.26 -3.90
C GLN A 328 23.92 29.91 -4.61
N LYS A 329 24.18 30.75 -5.62
CA LYS A 329 23.14 31.52 -6.34
C LYS A 329 22.63 30.80 -7.59
N GLU A 330 23.46 29.94 -8.17
CA GLU A 330 23.13 29.18 -9.37
C GLU A 330 22.14 28.04 -9.07
N ARG A 331 21.65 27.34 -10.11
CA ARG A 331 20.71 26.22 -9.97
C ARG A 331 21.28 24.93 -10.56
N GLY A 332 20.79 23.80 -10.07
CA GLY A 332 21.15 22.47 -10.59
C GLY A 332 22.66 22.24 -10.61
N PHE A 333 23.15 21.66 -11.71
CA PHE A 333 24.56 21.30 -11.88
C PHE A 333 25.50 22.52 -11.96
N LEU A 334 24.95 23.71 -12.20
CA LEU A 334 25.73 24.96 -12.24
C LEU A 334 26.23 25.38 -10.84
N LYS A 335 25.60 24.87 -9.77
CA LYS A 335 26.05 25.09 -8.38
C LYS A 335 27.36 24.39 -8.06
N PHE A 336 27.71 23.35 -8.81
CA PHE A 336 28.81 22.47 -8.46
C PHE A 336 30.01 22.63 -9.39
N GLY A 337 31.17 22.32 -8.84
CA GLY A 337 32.41 22.25 -9.56
C GLY A 337 33.32 21.17 -9.00
N VAL A 338 34.50 21.08 -9.59
CA VAL A 338 35.55 20.13 -9.24
C VAL A 338 36.89 20.83 -9.28
N ASP A 339 37.87 20.27 -8.58
CA ASP A 339 39.22 20.83 -8.51
C ASP A 339 39.90 20.80 -9.91
N PRO A 340 40.34 21.96 -10.45
CA PRO A 340 41.04 22.01 -11.73
C PRO A 340 42.32 21.19 -11.78
N GLU A 341 43.09 21.13 -10.68
CA GLU A 341 44.38 20.44 -10.63
C GLU A 341 44.21 18.93 -10.69
N VAL A 342 43.19 18.41 -9.99
CA VAL A 342 42.85 16.97 -10.02
C VAL A 342 42.43 16.56 -11.42
N LEU A 343 41.56 17.34 -12.07
CA LEU A 343 41.18 17.09 -13.47
C LEU A 343 42.39 17.12 -14.39
N GLN A 344 43.28 18.11 -14.22
CA GLN A 344 44.46 18.22 -15.08
C GLN A 344 45.41 17.05 -14.87
N LYS A 345 45.60 16.52 -13.66
CA LYS A 345 46.42 15.32 -13.42
C LYS A 345 45.82 14.09 -14.12
N LEU A 346 44.53 13.83 -13.91
CA LEU A 346 43.81 12.68 -14.49
C LEU A 346 43.91 12.63 -16.02
N PHE A 347 43.85 13.79 -16.67
CA PHE A 347 43.82 13.89 -18.13
C PHE A 347 45.16 14.27 -18.77
N SER A 348 46.17 14.64 -17.97
CA SER A 348 47.56 14.78 -18.44
C SER A 348 48.24 13.42 -18.59
N ASP A 349 47.97 12.48 -17.68
CA ASP A 349 48.57 11.14 -17.69
C ASP A 349 48.00 10.23 -18.80
N GLU A 350 46.72 10.39 -19.17
CA GLU A 350 46.10 9.61 -20.26
C GLU A 350 46.70 9.90 -21.66
N ARG A 351 47.51 10.97 -21.84
CA ARG A 351 48.24 11.21 -23.11
C ARG A 351 49.30 10.16 -23.41
N GLN A 352 49.68 9.31 -22.46
CA GLN A 352 50.61 8.20 -22.70
C GLN A 352 49.92 6.94 -23.26
N PHE A 353 48.59 6.85 -23.25
CA PHE A 353 47.85 5.63 -23.64
C PHE A 353 47.07 5.71 -24.95
N LEU A 354 47.08 6.86 -25.64
CA LEU A 354 46.56 6.95 -27.02
C LEU A 354 47.64 6.56 -28.03
N GLN A 355 48.01 5.28 -28.07
CA GLN A 355 48.54 4.72 -29.31
C GLN A 355 47.40 4.63 -30.34
N PRO A 356 47.60 5.11 -31.58
CA PRO A 356 46.63 4.85 -32.64
C PRO A 356 46.54 3.34 -32.84
N LYS A 357 45.32 2.77 -32.72
CA LYS A 357 45.07 1.39 -33.15
C LYS A 357 45.55 1.26 -34.60
N PRO A 358 46.34 0.23 -34.94
CA PRO A 358 46.73 0.00 -36.32
C PRO A 358 45.45 -0.24 -37.13
N VAL A 359 45.31 0.54 -38.21
CA VAL A 359 44.28 0.32 -39.23
C VAL A 359 44.50 -1.08 -39.80
N PRO A 360 43.49 -1.96 -39.85
CA PRO A 360 43.65 -3.23 -40.53
C PRO A 360 43.84 -2.96 -42.02
N GLU A 361 45.00 -3.31 -42.57
CA GLU A 361 45.26 -3.38 -44.00
C GLU A 361 44.33 -4.43 -44.62
N TRP A 362 43.16 -4.01 -45.09
CA TRP A 362 42.39 -4.82 -46.03
C TRP A 362 43.00 -4.65 -47.42
N HIS A 363 43.67 -5.72 -47.84
CA HIS A 363 44.22 -6.02 -49.15
C HIS A 363 43.88 -5.05 -50.30
N ARG A 364 44.91 -4.36 -50.78
CA ARG A 364 45.13 -4.23 -52.23
C ARG A 364 45.34 -5.64 -52.80
N ARG A 365 44.38 -6.15 -53.57
CA ARG A 365 44.67 -6.92 -54.77
C ARG A 365 43.75 -6.48 -55.91
N THR A 366 44.40 -5.81 -56.84
CA THR A 366 44.10 -5.68 -58.26
C THR A 366 43.55 -6.97 -58.90
N GLY A 367 42.63 -6.82 -59.86
CA GLY A 367 42.31 -7.89 -60.80
C GLY A 367 41.05 -7.63 -61.62
N LEU A 368 41.21 -6.93 -62.73
CA LEU A 368 40.28 -6.92 -63.89
C LEU A 368 39.65 -8.29 -64.17
N PHE A 369 38.38 -8.33 -64.54
CA PHE A 369 37.93 -9.07 -65.73
C PHE A 369 36.55 -8.56 -66.21
N ASN A 370 36.50 -8.28 -67.51
CA ASN A 370 35.31 -7.93 -68.29
C ASN A 370 34.35 -9.12 -68.42
N GLY A 371 33.06 -8.83 -68.62
CA GLY A 371 32.00 -9.76 -69.02
C GLY A 371 30.64 -9.12 -68.87
#